data_AF-A0AAJ2H2B9-F1
#
_entry.id   AF-A0AAJ2H2B9-F1
#
_cell.length_a   1.000
_cell.length_b   1.000
_cell.length_c   1.000
_cell.angle_alpha   90.00
_cell.angle_beta   90.00
_cell.angle_gamma   90.00
#
_symmetry.space_group_name_H-M   'P 1'
#
loop_
_entity.id
_entity.type
_entity.pdbx_description
1 polymer ?
#
loop_
_entity_poly.entity_id
_entity_poly.type
_entity_poly.pdbx_seq_one_letter_code
_entity_poly.pdbx_strand_id
1 'polypeptide(L)'
;RQGIVHVVGPEQGLTLPGMTVVCGDSHTATHGAFACLAHGIGTSEVEHVLATQCLIQKKSKNMLIRVNGTLGTGVTPKDVVLAIIAKIGTAGGTGYAIEFGGQVFRDMSMEGRMTVCNMAIEAGARVGMVAVDDKTIDYFIGKPFAPKADQWDAAVAYWNTLTSDDDAVFDAVIDMDGASIEPQVSWGTS
;
A
#
# COMPACT_ATOMS: atom_id res chain seq x y z
N ARG A 1 -15.92 11.19 10.90
CA ARG A 1 -15.44 12.56 10.50
C ARG A 1 -15.53 12.66 8.97
N GLN A 2 -15.53 13.86 8.38
CA GLN A 2 -15.51 14.06 6.92
C GLN A 2 -14.10 14.50 6.49
N GLY A 3 -13.69 14.18 5.25
CA GLY A 3 -12.34 14.44 4.74
C GLY A 3 -12.06 13.66 3.45
N ILE A 4 -10.80 13.65 3.00
CA ILE A 4 -10.38 12.88 1.82
C ILE A 4 -10.58 11.38 2.09
N VAL A 5 -11.23 10.68 1.15
CA VAL A 5 -11.72 9.30 1.34
C VAL A 5 -10.65 8.33 1.88
N HIS A 6 -9.44 8.36 1.31
CA HIS A 6 -8.34 7.47 1.68
C HIS A 6 -7.58 7.87 2.94
N VAL A 7 -7.88 9.05 3.49
CA VAL A 7 -7.37 9.50 4.80
C VAL A 7 -8.35 9.14 5.90
N VAL A 8 -9.65 9.42 5.68
CA VAL A 8 -10.69 9.20 6.69
C VAL A 8 -10.84 7.72 7.03
N GLY A 9 -10.78 6.81 6.07
CA GLY A 9 -10.95 5.38 6.31
C GLY A 9 -9.98 4.84 7.38
N PRO A 10 -8.65 4.93 7.17
CA PRO A 10 -7.66 4.49 8.15
C PRO A 10 -7.69 5.31 9.45
N GLU A 11 -7.87 6.64 9.38
CA GLU A 11 -7.96 7.48 10.58
C GLU A 11 -9.12 7.12 11.51
N GLN A 12 -10.19 6.56 10.98
CA GLN A 12 -11.32 6.08 11.77
C GLN A 12 -11.15 4.60 12.19
N GLY A 13 -10.20 3.87 11.59
CA GLY A 13 -10.07 2.42 11.77
C GLY A 13 -11.09 1.60 10.97
N LEU A 14 -11.62 2.16 9.87
CA LEU A 14 -12.54 1.47 8.97
C LEU A 14 -11.81 0.57 7.96
N THR A 15 -10.52 0.83 7.75
CA THR A 15 -9.61 -0.02 6.99
C THR A 15 -8.67 -0.67 7.99
N LEU A 16 -8.73 -1.99 8.10
CA LEU A 16 -7.87 -2.77 8.99
C LEU A 16 -6.97 -3.71 8.17
N PRO A 17 -5.79 -4.10 8.68
CA PRO A 17 -4.91 -4.98 7.96
C PRO A 17 -5.54 -6.32 7.58
N GLY A 18 -5.19 -6.81 6.38
CA GLY A 18 -5.69 -8.05 5.82
C GLY A 18 -7.05 -7.94 5.11
N MET A 19 -7.65 -6.74 5.07
CA MET A 19 -8.90 -6.52 4.34
C MET A 19 -8.68 -6.45 2.82
N THR A 20 -9.66 -6.94 2.07
CA THR A 20 -9.86 -6.55 0.67
C THR A 20 -10.71 -5.27 0.64
N VAL A 21 -10.17 -4.20 0.06
CA VAL A 21 -10.82 -2.87 0.07
C VAL A 21 -11.00 -2.37 -1.35
N VAL A 22 -12.24 -2.07 -1.72
CA VAL A 22 -12.57 -1.54 -3.05
C VAL A 22 -13.40 -0.28 -2.93
N CYS A 23 -13.14 0.69 -3.80
CA CYS A 23 -13.87 1.94 -3.87
C CYS A 23 -13.91 2.42 -5.33
N GLY A 24 -14.85 3.31 -5.66
CA GLY A 24 -14.98 3.93 -6.98
C GLY A 24 -13.87 4.94 -7.34
N ASP A 25 -12.77 4.94 -6.59
CA ASP A 25 -11.63 5.85 -6.73
C ASP A 25 -10.35 5.08 -7.09
N SER A 26 -9.57 5.58 -8.05
CA SER A 26 -8.35 4.93 -8.52
C SER A 26 -7.28 4.77 -7.44
N HIS A 27 -7.20 5.72 -6.51
CA HIS A 27 -6.17 5.80 -5.48
C HIS A 27 -6.51 5.00 -4.22
N THR A 28 -7.52 4.13 -4.30
CA THR A 28 -7.83 3.13 -3.27
C THR A 28 -6.62 2.27 -2.91
N ALA A 29 -5.64 2.14 -3.80
CA ALA A 29 -4.34 1.52 -3.53
C ALA A 29 -3.64 2.09 -2.27
N THR A 30 -3.92 3.33 -1.87
CA THR A 30 -3.43 3.96 -0.62
C THR A 30 -3.61 3.06 0.61
N HIS A 31 -4.72 2.32 0.68
CA HIS A 31 -5.03 1.46 1.82
C HIS A 31 -4.10 0.24 1.92
N GLY A 32 -3.37 -0.12 0.86
CA GLY A 32 -2.37 -1.17 0.91
C GLY A 32 -1.17 -0.85 1.81
N ALA A 33 -0.99 0.41 2.22
CA ALA A 33 -0.04 0.78 3.28
C ALA A 33 -0.29 0.05 4.61
N PHE A 34 -1.52 -0.46 4.81
CA PHE A 34 -1.94 -1.24 5.95
C PHE A 34 -2.06 -2.74 5.61
N ALA A 35 -1.25 -3.28 4.69
CA ALA A 35 -1.34 -4.66 4.22
C ALA A 35 -2.74 -5.08 3.72
N CYS A 36 -3.49 -4.15 3.13
CA CYS A 36 -4.78 -4.44 2.50
C CYS A 36 -4.59 -4.78 1.01
N LEU A 37 -5.40 -5.71 0.50
CA LEU A 37 -5.58 -5.87 -0.95
C LEU A 37 -6.56 -4.79 -1.42
N ALA A 38 -6.04 -3.61 -1.75
CA ALA A 38 -6.86 -2.43 -2.00
C ALA A 38 -6.71 -1.91 -3.43
N HIS A 39 -7.84 -1.68 -4.13
CA HIS A 39 -7.83 -1.16 -5.50
C HIS A 39 -9.13 -0.48 -5.91
N GLY A 40 -9.02 0.47 -6.85
CA GLY A 40 -10.18 1.13 -7.44
C GLY A 40 -10.99 0.19 -8.35
N ILE A 41 -12.30 0.39 -8.41
CA ILE A 41 -13.24 -0.39 -9.24
C ILE A 41 -14.25 0.54 -9.95
N GLY A 42 -14.86 0.07 -11.04
CA GLY A 42 -15.86 0.83 -11.79
C GLY A 42 -17.24 0.84 -11.10
N THR A 43 -18.12 1.74 -11.51
CA THR A 43 -19.46 1.90 -10.91
C THR A 43 -20.29 0.61 -10.91
N SER A 44 -20.27 -0.17 -11.99
CA SER A 44 -20.99 -1.45 -12.06
C SER A 44 -20.41 -2.50 -11.11
N GLU A 45 -19.09 -2.48 -10.88
CA GLU A 45 -18.44 -3.34 -9.89
C GLU A 45 -18.83 -2.91 -8.47
N VAL A 46 -18.94 -1.60 -8.20
CA VAL A 46 -19.40 -1.06 -6.90
C VAL A 46 -20.81 -1.57 -6.58
N GLU A 47 -21.74 -1.47 -7.53
CA GLU A 47 -23.10 -2.01 -7.38
C GLU A 47 -23.07 -3.50 -7.05
N HIS A 48 -22.25 -4.27 -7.78
CA HIS A 48 -22.13 -5.71 -7.58
C HIS A 48 -21.57 -6.06 -6.19
N VAL A 49 -20.55 -5.35 -5.71
CA VAL A 49 -19.97 -5.54 -4.37
C VAL A 49 -20.99 -5.17 -3.30
N LEU A 50 -21.73 -4.08 -3.46
CA LEU A 50 -22.80 -3.71 -2.51
C LEU A 50 -23.91 -4.76 -2.46
N ALA A 51 -24.23 -5.40 -3.59
CA ALA A 51 -25.26 -6.44 -3.66
C ALA A 51 -24.78 -7.82 -3.13
N THR A 52 -23.51 -8.18 -3.32
CA THR A 52 -23.05 -9.57 -3.17
C THR A 52 -21.87 -9.75 -2.22
N GLN A 53 -21.16 -8.67 -1.87
CA GLN A 53 -19.87 -8.69 -1.18
C GLN A 53 -18.79 -9.52 -1.90
N CYS A 54 -18.97 -9.74 -3.20
CA CYS A 54 -18.06 -10.50 -4.05
C CYS A 54 -17.62 -9.64 -5.24
N LEU A 55 -16.45 -9.97 -5.81
CA LEU A 55 -15.96 -9.37 -7.03
C LEU A 55 -15.14 -10.38 -7.84
N ILE A 56 -15.45 -10.52 -9.11
CA ILE A 56 -14.66 -11.36 -10.03
C ILE A 56 -13.40 -10.58 -10.37
N GLN A 57 -12.22 -11.13 -10.06
CA GLN A 57 -10.93 -10.55 -10.42
C GLN A 57 -10.02 -11.62 -11.04
N LYS A 58 -9.15 -11.18 -11.94
CA LYS A 58 -8.04 -12.00 -12.42
C LYS A 58 -6.88 -11.87 -11.43
N LYS A 59 -6.28 -12.99 -11.03
CA LYS A 59 -5.10 -12.98 -10.15
C LYS A 59 -3.96 -12.21 -10.82
N SER A 60 -3.45 -11.19 -10.14
CA SER A 60 -2.24 -10.46 -10.53
C SER A 60 -0.99 -11.29 -10.30
N LYS A 61 0.07 -11.00 -11.04
CA LYS A 61 1.42 -11.45 -10.71
C LYS A 61 1.96 -10.70 -9.49
N ASN A 62 2.97 -11.23 -8.81
CA ASN A 62 3.57 -10.59 -7.64
C ASN A 62 4.86 -9.88 -8.05
N MET A 63 4.97 -8.59 -7.74
CA MET A 63 6.21 -7.81 -7.92
C MET A 63 6.70 -7.31 -6.56
N LEU A 64 7.97 -7.53 -6.26
CA LEU A 64 8.63 -6.91 -5.11
C LEU A 64 9.47 -5.73 -5.56
N ILE A 65 9.20 -4.56 -5.00
CA ILE A 65 10.09 -3.40 -5.11
C ILE A 65 10.82 -3.26 -3.79
N ARG A 66 12.11 -3.64 -3.80
CA ARG A 66 12.97 -3.66 -2.63
C ARG A 66 13.85 -2.43 -2.58
N VAL A 67 13.61 -1.54 -1.60
CA VAL A 67 14.45 -0.35 -1.39
C VAL A 67 15.15 -0.46 -0.03
N ASN A 68 16.48 -0.63 -0.07
CA ASN A 68 17.32 -0.78 1.12
C ASN A 68 18.23 0.43 1.32
N GLY A 69 18.86 0.54 2.50
CA GLY A 69 19.70 1.67 2.86
C GLY A 69 18.93 2.79 3.58
N THR A 70 19.56 3.95 3.68
CA THR A 70 19.00 5.13 4.37
C THR A 70 18.85 6.27 3.37
N LEU A 71 17.71 6.97 3.43
CA LEU A 71 17.45 8.10 2.56
C LEU A 71 18.38 9.28 2.87
N GLY A 72 18.77 10.00 1.81
CA GLY A 72 19.55 11.23 1.93
C GLY A 72 18.78 12.37 2.62
N THR A 73 19.49 13.44 2.99
CA THR A 73 18.85 14.61 3.62
C THR A 73 17.87 15.28 2.65
N GLY A 74 16.65 15.56 3.14
CA GLY A 74 15.60 16.21 2.35
C GLY A 74 14.82 15.27 1.43
N VAL A 75 15.17 13.98 1.38
CA VAL A 75 14.47 12.95 0.62
C VAL A 75 13.28 12.44 1.44
N THR A 76 12.12 12.37 0.80
CA THR A 76 10.84 12.03 1.41
C THR A 76 10.22 10.78 0.76
N PRO A 77 9.16 10.19 1.34
CA PRO A 77 8.42 9.09 0.71
C PRO A 77 7.92 9.42 -0.70
N LYS A 78 7.63 10.68 -1.00
CA LYS A 78 7.23 11.13 -2.35
C LYS A 78 8.36 10.92 -3.36
N ASP A 79 9.59 11.27 -2.99
CA ASP A 79 10.76 11.12 -3.84
C ASP A 79 11.05 9.64 -4.11
N VAL A 80 10.85 8.78 -3.10
CA VAL A 80 11.00 7.33 -3.23
C VAL A 80 10.05 6.77 -4.28
N VAL A 81 8.76 7.10 -4.20
CA VAL A 81 7.80 6.55 -5.18
C VAL A 81 7.96 7.15 -6.57
N LEU A 82 8.37 8.42 -6.69
CA LEU A 82 8.74 9.01 -7.98
C LEU A 82 9.97 8.32 -8.58
N ALA A 83 10.99 8.01 -7.78
CA ALA A 83 12.17 7.27 -8.25
C ALA A 83 11.81 5.85 -8.72
N ILE A 84 10.89 5.19 -8.01
CA ILE A 84 10.36 3.88 -8.41
C ILE A 84 9.65 3.98 -9.77
N ILE A 85 8.73 4.94 -9.93
CA ILE A 85 8.00 5.15 -11.19
C ILE A 85 8.95 5.50 -12.32
N ALA A 86 9.97 6.34 -12.08
CA ALA A 86 11.00 6.65 -13.06
C ALA A 86 11.82 5.41 -13.47
N LYS A 87 12.03 4.46 -12.55
CA LYS A 87 12.79 3.23 -12.78
C LYS A 87 12.01 2.20 -13.60
N ILE A 88 10.72 2.00 -13.30
CA ILE A 88 9.91 0.94 -13.93
C ILE A 88 8.97 1.45 -15.03
N GLY A 89 8.79 2.78 -15.13
CA GLY A 89 7.87 3.44 -16.05
C GLY A 89 6.42 3.40 -15.59
N THR A 90 5.57 4.21 -16.23
CA THR A 90 4.14 4.35 -15.90
C THR A 90 3.31 3.09 -16.16
N ALA A 91 3.84 2.14 -16.94
CA ALA A 91 3.23 0.85 -17.20
C ALA A 91 3.97 -0.32 -16.52
N GLY A 92 5.03 -0.06 -15.75
CA GLY A 92 5.92 -1.09 -15.19
C GLY A 92 5.22 -2.08 -14.26
N GLY A 93 4.20 -1.62 -13.53
CA GLY A 93 3.38 -2.43 -12.63
C GLY A 93 2.16 -3.08 -13.27
N THR A 94 1.95 -2.94 -14.59
CA THR A 94 0.75 -3.45 -15.25
C THR A 94 0.62 -4.97 -15.09
N GLY A 95 -0.50 -5.41 -14.51
CA GLY A 95 -0.77 -6.82 -14.25
C GLY A 95 -0.09 -7.41 -13.00
N TYR A 96 0.60 -6.57 -12.22
CA TYR A 96 1.21 -6.94 -10.95
C TYR A 96 0.43 -6.36 -9.77
N ALA A 97 0.47 -7.07 -8.64
CA ALA A 97 0.32 -6.49 -7.32
C ALA A 97 1.74 -6.20 -6.81
N ILE A 98 1.98 -4.95 -6.43
CA ILE A 98 3.29 -4.51 -5.95
C ILE A 98 3.36 -4.67 -4.43
N GLU A 99 4.39 -5.34 -3.96
CA GLU A 99 4.85 -5.26 -2.57
C GLU A 99 6.02 -4.27 -2.49
N PHE A 100 5.91 -3.29 -1.60
CA PHE A 100 6.97 -2.35 -1.29
C PHE A 100 7.70 -2.83 -0.03
N GLY A 101 8.91 -3.36 -0.21
CA GLY A 101 9.70 -4.00 0.85
C GLY A 101 11.12 -3.44 0.99
N GLY A 102 11.78 -3.76 2.09
CA GLY A 102 13.13 -3.27 2.38
C GLY A 102 13.18 -2.18 3.46
N GLN A 103 14.41 -1.80 3.82
CA GLN A 103 14.68 -0.96 4.98
C GLN A 103 13.98 0.39 4.92
N VAL A 104 13.95 1.02 3.74
CA VAL A 104 13.36 2.35 3.58
C VAL A 104 11.88 2.36 3.97
N PHE A 105 11.07 1.39 3.54
CA PHE A 105 9.64 1.36 3.89
C PHE A 105 9.38 0.98 5.35
N ARG A 106 10.25 0.13 5.95
CA ARG A 106 10.22 -0.13 7.39
C ARG A 106 10.49 1.14 8.19
N ASP A 107 11.40 1.99 7.73
CA ASP A 107 11.75 3.25 8.39
C ASP A 107 10.71 4.36 8.21
N MET A 108 9.85 4.30 7.18
CA MET A 108 8.76 5.26 6.98
C MET A 108 7.73 5.25 8.14
N SER A 109 7.02 6.38 8.29
CA SER A 109 5.75 6.42 9.03
C SER A 109 4.63 5.79 8.21
N MET A 110 3.45 5.59 8.81
CA MET A 110 2.29 5.10 8.08
C MET A 110 1.85 6.05 6.97
N GLU A 111 1.90 7.37 7.20
CA GLU A 111 1.59 8.38 6.20
C GLU A 111 2.59 8.36 5.03
N GLY A 112 3.86 8.04 5.32
CA GLY A 112 4.86 7.81 4.30
C GLY A 112 4.54 6.60 3.43
N ARG A 113 4.15 5.47 4.05
CA ARG A 113 3.69 4.28 3.34
C ARG A 113 2.43 4.55 2.51
N MET A 114 1.48 5.30 3.06
CA MET A 114 0.28 5.74 2.34
C MET A 114 0.66 6.56 1.10
N THR A 115 1.64 7.46 1.20
CA THR A 115 2.14 8.24 0.06
C THR A 115 2.68 7.34 -1.05
N VAL A 116 3.42 6.29 -0.71
CA VAL A 116 3.96 5.33 -1.68
C VAL A 116 2.85 4.49 -2.30
N CYS A 117 2.00 3.86 -1.48
CA CYS A 117 0.91 3.00 -1.95
C CYS A 117 -0.14 3.77 -2.75
N ASN A 118 -0.39 5.04 -2.42
CA ASN A 118 -1.26 5.93 -3.19
C ASN A 118 -0.82 6.00 -4.65
N MET A 119 0.50 6.06 -4.88
CA MET A 119 1.06 6.24 -6.21
C MET A 119 1.37 4.93 -6.97
N ALA A 120 0.90 3.78 -6.47
CA ALA A 120 1.05 2.51 -7.18
C ALA A 120 0.35 2.55 -8.55
N ILE A 121 -0.76 3.28 -8.65
CA ILE A 121 -1.54 3.41 -9.88
C ILE A 121 -0.80 4.20 -10.96
N GLU A 122 -0.03 5.22 -10.60
CA GLU A 122 0.86 5.97 -11.52
C GLU A 122 2.02 5.10 -12.05
N ALA A 123 2.37 4.03 -11.33
CA ALA A 123 3.31 3.01 -11.82
C ALA A 123 2.62 1.93 -12.68
N GLY A 124 1.30 2.01 -12.87
CA GLY A 124 0.49 1.07 -13.64
C GLY A 124 -0.05 -0.13 -12.84
N ALA A 125 0.25 -0.22 -11.54
CA ALA A 125 -0.26 -1.28 -10.67
C ALA A 125 -1.55 -0.83 -9.97
N ARG A 126 -2.60 -1.65 -10.03
CA ARG A 126 -3.86 -1.37 -9.32
C ARG A 126 -3.75 -1.53 -7.80
N VAL A 127 -2.71 -2.24 -7.34
CA VAL A 127 -2.49 -2.61 -5.94
C VAL A 127 -1.02 -2.35 -5.61
N GLY A 128 -0.79 -1.68 -4.48
CA GLY A 128 0.52 -1.55 -3.86
C GLY A 128 0.39 -1.74 -2.36
N MET A 129 1.19 -2.62 -1.74
CA MET A 129 1.07 -2.96 -0.32
C MET A 129 2.40 -2.98 0.42
N VAL A 130 2.34 -2.73 1.73
CA VAL A 130 3.46 -2.85 2.67
C VAL A 130 3.06 -3.85 3.74
N ALA A 131 3.98 -4.75 4.10
CA ALA A 131 3.78 -5.73 5.16
C ALA A 131 3.54 -5.07 6.53
N VAL A 132 2.83 -5.76 7.41
CA VAL A 132 2.58 -5.28 8.78
C VAL A 132 3.86 -5.29 9.60
N ASP A 133 4.04 -4.26 10.43
CA ASP A 133 5.01 -4.20 11.51
C ASP A 133 4.43 -3.45 12.72
N ASP A 134 5.24 -3.24 13.75
CA ASP A 134 4.84 -2.55 14.97
C ASP A 134 4.27 -1.14 14.69
N LYS A 135 4.79 -0.41 13.69
CA LYS A 135 4.25 0.92 13.34
C LYS A 135 2.84 0.82 12.77
N THR A 136 2.57 -0.22 11.99
CA THR A 136 1.22 -0.49 11.47
C THR A 136 0.27 -0.83 12.62
N ILE A 137 0.70 -1.65 13.57
CA ILE A 137 -0.12 -2.04 14.74
C ILE A 137 -0.40 -0.81 15.64
N ASP A 138 0.64 -0.06 15.99
CA ASP A 138 0.57 1.13 16.83
C ASP A 138 -0.37 2.19 16.24
N TYR A 139 -0.40 2.32 14.91
CA TYR A 139 -1.29 3.24 14.23
C TYR A 139 -2.76 2.99 14.54
N PHE A 140 -3.18 1.74 14.80
CA PHE A 140 -4.58 1.42 15.07
C PHE A 140 -4.98 1.52 16.54
N ILE A 141 -4.04 1.70 17.46
CA ILE A 141 -4.33 1.83 18.89
C ILE A 141 -5.24 3.04 19.12
N GLY A 142 -6.39 2.80 19.78
CA GLY A 142 -7.33 3.85 20.14
C GLY A 142 -8.13 4.44 18.97
N LYS A 143 -8.01 3.91 17.75
CA LYS A 143 -8.85 4.36 16.63
C LYS A 143 -10.31 3.97 16.87
N PRO A 144 -11.30 4.80 16.45
CA PRO A 144 -12.71 4.61 16.80
C PRO A 144 -13.30 3.22 16.51
N PHE A 145 -12.98 2.68 15.32
CA PHE A 145 -13.49 1.40 14.81
C PHE A 145 -12.45 0.28 14.77
N ALA A 146 -11.24 0.52 15.32
CA ALA A 146 -10.29 -0.57 15.50
C ALA A 146 -10.78 -1.57 16.56
N PRO A 147 -10.32 -2.84 16.52
CA PRO A 147 -10.61 -3.83 17.54
C PRO A 147 -10.31 -3.31 18.95
N LYS A 148 -11.10 -3.73 19.95
CA LYS A 148 -10.96 -3.29 21.34
C LYS A 148 -10.76 -4.50 22.24
N ALA A 149 -10.14 -4.26 23.40
CA ALA A 149 -10.05 -5.19 24.52
C ALA A 149 -9.73 -6.64 24.09
N ASP A 150 -10.70 -7.54 24.23
CA ASP A 150 -10.59 -8.98 23.97
C ASP A 150 -10.35 -9.36 22.50
N GLN A 151 -10.67 -8.47 21.56
CA GLN A 151 -10.43 -8.68 20.13
C GLN A 151 -9.06 -8.16 19.67
N TRP A 152 -8.40 -7.32 20.47
CA TRP A 152 -7.16 -6.66 20.07
C TRP A 152 -6.01 -7.67 19.90
N ASP A 153 -5.78 -8.50 20.91
CA ASP A 153 -4.67 -9.47 20.88
C ASP A 153 -4.84 -10.49 19.75
N ALA A 154 -6.07 -10.91 19.47
CA ALA A 154 -6.38 -11.79 18.34
C ALA A 154 -6.15 -11.09 16.99
N ALA A 155 -6.54 -9.82 16.88
CA ALA A 155 -6.29 -9.02 15.67
C ALA A 155 -4.79 -8.82 15.44
N VAL A 156 -4.03 -8.45 16.48
CA VAL A 156 -2.57 -8.29 16.41
C VAL A 156 -1.88 -9.61 16.05
N ALA A 157 -2.30 -10.72 16.65
CA ALA A 157 -1.77 -12.04 16.31
C ALA A 157 -1.98 -12.37 14.83
N TYR A 158 -3.15 -12.08 14.27
CA TYR A 158 -3.41 -12.22 12.83
C TYR A 158 -2.61 -11.22 12.00
N TRP A 159 -2.55 -9.95 12.39
CA TRP A 159 -1.84 -8.92 11.63
C TRP A 159 -0.34 -9.21 11.55
N ASN A 160 0.25 -9.80 12.58
CA ASN A 160 1.64 -10.25 12.56
C ASN A 160 1.92 -11.35 11.52
N THR A 161 0.90 -12.03 11.00
CA THR A 161 1.07 -13.00 9.89
C THR A 161 0.98 -12.34 8.51
N LEU A 162 0.71 -11.03 8.43
CA LEU A 162 0.55 -10.30 7.17
C LEU A 162 1.89 -9.78 6.66
N THR A 163 2.79 -10.73 6.45
CA THR A 163 4.13 -10.54 5.90
C THR A 163 4.35 -11.62 4.84
N SER A 164 5.17 -11.33 3.83
CA SER A 164 5.58 -12.37 2.89
C SER A 164 6.45 -13.43 3.58
N ASP A 165 6.24 -14.70 3.22
CA ASP A 165 7.05 -15.81 3.69
C ASP A 165 8.51 -15.69 3.19
N ASP A 166 9.47 -16.26 3.93
CA ASP A 166 10.89 -16.21 3.57
C ASP A 166 11.20 -16.85 2.20
N ASP A 167 10.38 -17.82 1.78
CA ASP A 167 10.47 -18.52 0.51
C ASP A 167 9.45 -18.02 -0.54
N ALA A 168 8.80 -16.88 -0.28
CA ALA A 168 7.85 -16.28 -1.22
C ALA A 168 8.50 -15.99 -2.58
N VAL A 169 7.88 -16.51 -3.64
CA VAL A 169 8.32 -16.30 -5.02
C VAL A 169 7.60 -15.11 -5.63
N PHE A 170 8.38 -14.14 -6.09
CA PHE A 170 7.89 -13.00 -6.85
C PHE A 170 8.15 -13.22 -8.34
N ASP A 171 7.16 -12.88 -9.17
CA ASP A 171 7.31 -12.90 -10.63
C ASP A 171 8.33 -11.85 -11.12
N ALA A 172 8.52 -10.77 -10.36
CA ALA A 172 9.53 -9.75 -10.60
C ALA A 172 10.07 -9.18 -9.28
N VAL A 173 11.37 -8.88 -9.25
CA VAL A 173 12.04 -8.19 -8.13
C VAL A 173 12.83 -7.01 -8.68
N ILE A 174 12.61 -5.82 -8.11
CA ILE A 174 13.30 -4.59 -8.45
C ILE A 174 14.03 -4.10 -7.21
N ASP A 175 15.36 -4.18 -7.23
CA ASP A 175 16.20 -3.68 -6.14
C ASP A 175 16.67 -2.24 -6.41
N MET A 176 16.59 -1.40 -5.38
CA MET A 176 17.05 -0.01 -5.40
C MET A 176 17.79 0.34 -4.10
N ASP A 177 18.78 1.22 -4.21
CA ASP A 177 19.49 1.79 -3.06
C ASP A 177 18.86 3.13 -2.67
N GLY A 178 18.30 3.20 -1.47
CA GLY A 178 17.71 4.40 -0.89
C GLY A 178 18.69 5.56 -0.76
N ALA A 179 19.99 5.29 -0.61
CA ALA A 179 21.01 6.34 -0.55
C ALA A 179 21.24 7.04 -1.90
N SER A 180 20.85 6.39 -3.00
CA SER A 180 20.92 6.97 -4.36
C SER A 180 19.70 7.78 -4.76
N ILE A 181 18.64 7.79 -3.94
CA ILE A 181 17.43 8.56 -4.23
C ILE A 181 17.69 10.02 -3.84
N GLU A 182 17.52 10.91 -4.82
CA GLU A 182 17.61 12.35 -4.65
C GLU A 182 16.21 12.99 -4.61
N PRO A 183 16.04 14.21 -4.08
CA PRO A 183 14.76 14.93 -4.14
C PRO A 183 14.26 15.08 -5.59
N GLN A 184 12.99 14.78 -5.82
CA GLN A 184 12.39 14.71 -7.16
C GLN A 184 11.18 15.63 -7.31
N VAL A 185 10.98 16.07 -8.54
CA VAL A 185 9.73 16.68 -8.99
C VAL A 185 9.31 16.02 -10.30
N SER A 186 8.01 15.89 -10.54
CA SER A 186 7.46 15.35 -11.78
C SER A 186 6.78 16.46 -12.58
N TRP A 187 7.03 16.52 -13.89
CA TRP A 187 6.39 17.47 -14.81
C TRP A 187 6.18 16.81 -16.19
N GLY A 188 5.30 17.39 -17.01
CA GLY A 188 5.01 16.90 -18.36
C GLY A 188 3.75 16.04 -18.48
N THR A 189 3.52 15.45 -19.66
CA THR A 189 2.28 14.76 -20.05
C THR A 189 2.46 13.25 -20.18
N SER A 190 3.07 12.62 -19.17
CA SER A 190 3.47 11.20 -19.08
C SER A 190 4.59 10.74 -20.01
#